data_AF-A0A821MI65-F1
#
_entry.id   AF-A0A821MI65-F1
#
_cell.length_a   1.000
_cell.length_b   1.000
_cell.length_c   1.000
_cell.angle_alpha   90.00
_cell.angle_beta   90.00
_cell.angle_gamma   90.00
#
_symmetry.space_group_name_H-M   'P 1'
#
loop_
_entity.id
_entity.type
_entity.pdbx_description
1 polymer ?
#
loop_
_entity_poly.entity_id
_entity_poly.type
_entity_poly.pdbx_seq_one_letter_code
_entity_poly.pdbx_strand_id
1 'polypeptide(L)' 'MRLLHDQVGIVCFDEYKQIILQKYSCSRTAFTGLPSLLLLYACPLRN' A
#
# COMPACT_ATOMS: atom_id res chain seq x y z
N MET A 1 -0.09 11.64 2.18
CA MET A 1 -0.74 12.67 3.02
C MET A 1 -0.91 14.01 2.31
N ARG A 2 0.12 14.53 1.61
CA ARG A 2 0.03 15.85 0.95
C ARG A 2 -1.16 16.01 -0.01
N LEU A 3 -1.44 15.03 -0.88
CA LEU A 3 -2.57 15.12 -1.81
C LEU A 3 -3.94 15.14 -1.11
N LEU A 4 -4.10 14.35 -0.05
CA LEU A 4 -5.35 14.32 0.75
C LEU A 4 -5.56 15.64 1.51
N HIS A 5 -4.48 16.23 2.02
CA HIS A 5 -4.52 17.54 2.65
C HIS A 5 -4.83 18.66 1.64
N ASP A 6 -4.16 18.65 0.49
CA ASP A 6 -4.25 19.72 -0.53
C ASP A 6 -5.58 19.68 -1.31
N GLN A 7 -6.11 18.48 -1.62
CA GLN A 7 -7.32 18.34 -2.43
C GLN A 7 -8.61 18.23 -1.63
N VAL A 8 -8.54 17.68 -0.42
CA VAL A 8 -9.73 17.39 0.42
C VAL A 8 -9.70 18.15 1.75
N GLY A 9 -8.58 18.79 2.10
CA GLY A 9 -8.45 19.55 3.35
C GLY A 9 -8.27 18.68 4.59
N ILE A 10 -7.89 17.41 4.45
CA ILE A 10 -7.72 16.50 5.59
C ILE A 10 -6.45 16.87 6.37
N VAL A 11 -6.63 17.28 7.62
CA VAL A 11 -5.53 17.66 8.54
C VAL A 11 -5.19 16.56 9.54
N CYS A 12 -6.21 15.86 10.06
CA CYS A 12 -6.02 14.73 10.97
C CYS A 12 -6.11 13.39 10.23
N PHE A 13 -5.06 12.57 10.31
CA PHE A 13 -4.96 11.31 9.59
C PHE A 13 -5.16 10.05 10.45
N ASP A 14 -5.40 10.21 11.75
CA ASP A 14 -5.45 9.09 12.69
C ASP A 14 -6.58 8.11 12.36
N GLU A 15 -7.75 8.65 12.03
CA GLU A 15 -8.94 7.88 11.61
C GLU A 15 -8.73 7.13 10.28
N TYR A 16 -7.84 7.62 9.41
CA TYR A 16 -7.53 7.00 8.12
C TYR A 16 -6.49 5.89 8.20
N LYS A 17 -5.84 5.69 9.36
CA LYS A 17 -4.75 4.73 9.55
C LYS A 17 -5.15 3.30 9.15
N GLN A 18 -6.33 2.86 9.55
CA GLN A 18 -6.84 1.51 9.24
C GLN A 18 -7.03 1.31 7.73
N ILE A 19 -7.64 2.30 7.07
CA ILE A 19 -7.91 2.25 5.62
C ILE A 19 -6.60 2.26 4.82
N ILE A 20 -5.65 3.10 5.22
CA ILE A 20 -4.34 3.19 4.57
C ILE A 20 -3.59 1.86 4.73
N LEU A 21 -3.60 1.27 5.93
CA LEU A 21 -2.94 0.00 6.18
C LEU A 21 -3.59 -1.14 5.38
N GLN A 22 -4.91 -1.20 5.35
CA GLN A 22 -5.64 -2.21 4.59
C GLN A 22 -5.34 -2.11 3.09
N LYS A 23 -5.32 -0.90 2.53
CA LYS A 23 -4.99 -0.70 1.12
C LYS A 23 -3.53 -0.95 0.78
N TYR A 24 -2.63 -0.63 1.69
CA TYR A 24 -1.22 -0.97 1.52
C TYR A 24 -1.02 -2.50 1.48
N SER A 25 -1.66 -3.23 2.40
CA SER A 25 -1.52 -4.70 2.50
C SER A 25 -2.00 -5.43 1.25
N CYS A 26 -3.06 -4.97 0.57
CA CYS A 26 -3.55 -5.60 -0.66
C CYS A 26 -2.89 -5.10 -1.96
N SER A 27 -1.90 -4.20 -1.87
CA SER A 27 -1.32 -3.54 -3.05
C SER A 27 -0.30 -4.37 -3.82
N ARG A 28 0.30 -5.39 -3.19
CA ARG A 28 1.38 -6.20 -3.76
C ARG A 28 1.13 -7.68 -3.53
N THR A 29 1.56 -8.50 -4.48
CA THR A 29 1.61 -9.96 -4.32
C THR A 29 3.05 -10.38 -4.03
N ALA A 30 3.23 -11.48 -3.30
CA ALA A 30 4.54 -12.01 -2.93
C ALA A 30 4.68 -13.45 -3.46
N PHE A 31 5.86 -13.79 -3.97
CA PHE A 31 6.16 -15.13 -4.48
C PHE A 31 7.61 -15.52 -4.22
N THR A 32 7.86 -16.82 -4.09
CA THR A 32 9.20 -17.38 -3.96
C THR A 32 9.78 -17.66 -5.35
N GLY A 33 11.01 -17.19 -5.59
CA GLY A 33 11.76 -17.58 -6.79
C GLY A 33 12.50 -18.90 -6.58
N LEU A 34 13.37 -18.93 -5.56
CA LEU A 34 14.18 -20.08 -5.17
C LEU A 34 13.94 -20.42 -3.69
N PRO A 35 14.09 -21.69 -3.28
CA PRO A 35 13.99 -22.06 -1.87
C PRO A 35 15.07 -21.33 -1.06
N SER A 36 14.74 -20.91 0.16
CA SER A 36 15.63 -20.20 1.11
C SER A 36 16.13 -18.80 0.71
N LEU A 37 15.63 -18.23 -0.39
CA LEU A 37 15.89 -16.84 -0.79
C LEU A 37 14.76 -15.89 -0.37
N LEU A 38 15.04 -14.58 -0.38
CA LEU A 38 14.05 -13.55 -0.07
C LEU A 38 12.88 -13.58 -1.06
N LEU A 39 11.71 -13.19 -0.55
CA LEU A 39 10.49 -13.09 -1.36
C LEU A 39 10.63 -12.00 -2.43
N LEU A 40 10.13 -12.31 -3.62
CA LEU A 40 9.93 -11.33 -4.67
C LEU A 40 8.52 -10.75 -4.53
N TYR A 41 8.38 -9.48 -4.91
CA TYR A 41 7.10 -8.78 -4.89
C TYR A 41 6.70 -8.36 -6.30
N ALA A 42 5.43 -8.55 -6.65
CA ALA A 42 4.84 -8.01 -7.86
C ALA A 42 3.83 -6.91 -7.53
N CYS A 43 3.78 -5.91 -8.42
CA CYS A 43 2.86 -4.76 -8.35
C CYS A 43 1.87 -4.88 -9.53
N PRO A 44 0.69 -5.49 -9.35
CA PRO A 44 -0.27 -5.65 -10.42
C PRO A 44 -0.73 -4.28 -10.94
N LEU A 45 -0.53 -4.05 -12.24
CA LEU A 45 -0.99 -2.85 -12.93
C LEU A 45 -2.45 -3.01 -13.34
N ARG A 46 -3.19 -1.90 -13.29
CA ARG A 46 -4.59 -1.87 -13.70
C ARG A 46 -4.76 -1.83 -15.23
N ASN A 47 -3.76 -1.34 -15.97
CA ASN A 47 -3.67 -1.28 -17.44
C ASN A 47 -2.21 -1.15 -17.88
#